data_AF-A0A1E3HVY1-F1
#
_entry.id   AF-A0A1E3HVY1-F1
#
_cell.length_a   1.000
_cell.length_b   1.000
_cell.length_c   1.000
_cell.angle_alpha   90.00
_cell.angle_beta   90.00
_cell.angle_gamma   90.00
#
_symmetry.space_group_name_H-M   'P 1'
#
loop_
_entity.id
_entity.type
_entity.pdbx_description
1 polymer ?
#
loop_
_entity_poly.entity_id
_entity_poly.type
_entity_poly.pdbx_seq_one_letter_code
_entity_poly.pdbx_strand_id
1 'polypeptide(L)'
;MGKFEEFKSQHDSSAKQSAAPPPSYGQASGTSHHQPSQPMYNAFSCIHLARTDGIRLINMPAASDVRAIETAIERVWVPGIQGKSSVAGTVGTEWKLRGNPWSGIMTEAIQARRLLIHIFHALSAVGWDLHMSVDLTKKQYDKDSVIFRKTTPPREKYFFCVSFNEGDKVRIIDPPNNDVRDAFIQAVRVGRPRCDVD
;
A
#
# COMPACT_ATOMS: atom_id res chain seq x y z
N MET A 1 29.83 -40.00 -45.48
CA MET A 1 30.17 -41.05 -44.49
C MET A 1 31.59 -40.79 -44.01
N GLY A 2 31.75 -39.98 -42.97
CA GLY A 2 33.06 -39.63 -42.39
C GLY A 2 33.10 -40.07 -40.93
N LYS A 3 33.71 -41.24 -40.69
CA LYS A 3 34.06 -41.81 -39.38
C LYS A 3 35.19 -40.96 -38.80
N PHE A 4 35.07 -40.39 -37.60
CA PHE A 4 35.37 -41.03 -36.31
C PHE A 4 36.70 -41.81 -36.33
N GLU A 5 37.65 -41.33 -35.52
CA GLU A 5 38.97 -41.89 -35.22
C GLU A 5 40.16 -41.40 -36.07
N GLU A 6 40.66 -40.20 -35.73
CA GLU A 6 42.11 -40.00 -35.69
C GLU A 6 42.44 -39.33 -34.34
N PHE A 7 42.44 -40.17 -33.31
CA PHE A 7 42.92 -39.88 -31.97
C PHE A 7 44.32 -40.49 -31.85
N LYS A 8 45.25 -39.73 -31.24
CA LYS A 8 46.63 -40.07 -30.84
C LYS A 8 47.72 -39.65 -31.83
N SER A 9 48.36 -38.53 -31.54
CA SER A 9 49.63 -38.56 -30.79
C SER A 9 50.40 -37.25 -31.02
N GLN A 10 50.35 -36.34 -30.04
CA GLN A 10 51.54 -35.58 -29.66
C GLN A 10 51.34 -35.11 -28.22
N HIS A 11 52.28 -35.54 -27.40
CA HIS A 11 52.29 -35.43 -25.95
C HIS A 11 53.47 -34.53 -25.58
N ASP A 12 53.21 -33.32 -25.09
CA ASP A 12 54.06 -32.58 -24.14
C ASP A 12 53.36 -31.23 -23.86
N SER A 13 53.16 -30.70 -22.66
CA SER A 13 53.70 -31.01 -21.33
C SER A 13 52.65 -30.64 -20.27
N SER A 14 52.49 -31.49 -19.26
CA SER A 14 51.60 -31.26 -18.12
C SER A 14 52.28 -30.36 -17.08
N ALA A 15 51.84 -29.11 -16.98
CA ALA A 15 52.02 -28.31 -15.77
C ALA A 15 50.67 -28.25 -15.05
N LYS A 16 50.52 -29.05 -13.99
CA LYS A 16 49.36 -29.01 -13.08
C LYS A 16 49.28 -27.62 -12.44
N GLN A 17 48.42 -26.75 -12.94
CA GLN A 17 47.98 -25.58 -12.18
C GLN A 17 47.06 -26.06 -11.05
N SER A 18 47.61 -26.11 -9.85
CA SER A 18 46.87 -26.27 -8.61
C SER A 18 45.92 -25.08 -8.46
N ALA A 19 44.62 -25.28 -8.64
CA ALA A 19 43.64 -24.30 -8.22
C ALA A 19 43.79 -24.09 -6.70
N ALA A 20 43.91 -22.82 -6.27
CA ALA A 20 43.97 -22.52 -4.84
C ALA A 20 42.72 -23.06 -4.14
N PRO A 21 42.83 -23.60 -2.91
CA PRO A 21 41.65 -23.98 -2.16
C PRO A 21 40.74 -22.75 -1.98
N PRO A 22 39.41 -22.92 -2.00
CA PRO A 22 38.49 -21.83 -1.69
C PRO A 22 38.85 -21.26 -0.31
N PRO A 23 38.70 -19.94 -0.10
CA PRO A 23 39.03 -19.32 1.17
C PRO A 23 38.30 -20.05 2.31
N SER A 24 39.06 -20.43 3.34
CA SER A 24 38.49 -21.00 4.55
C SER A 24 37.59 -19.94 5.18
N TYR A 25 36.27 -20.16 5.13
CA TYR A 25 35.34 -19.41 5.95
C TYR A 25 35.68 -19.74 7.40
N GLY A 26 36.50 -18.89 8.02
CA GLY A 26 36.74 -18.96 9.44
C GLY A 26 35.41 -19.07 10.16
N GLN A 27 35.30 -20.02 11.08
CA GLN A 27 34.14 -20.16 11.93
C GLN A 27 33.81 -18.79 12.51
N ALA A 28 32.71 -18.20 12.04
CA ALA A 28 32.16 -17.00 12.65
C ALA A 28 31.81 -17.41 14.09
N SER A 29 32.67 -17.05 15.03
CA SER A 29 32.35 -17.12 16.44
C SER A 29 31.10 -16.27 16.61
N GLY A 30 29.98 -16.93 16.88
CA GLY A 30 28.69 -16.30 17.03
C GLY A 30 28.66 -15.43 18.28
N THR A 31 29.19 -14.21 18.19
CA THR A 31 28.74 -13.12 19.04
C THR A 31 27.50 -12.55 18.38
N SER A 32 26.32 -12.87 18.92
CA SER A 32 25.08 -12.21 18.56
C SER A 32 25.17 -10.74 18.97
N HIS A 33 25.78 -9.93 18.12
CA HIS A 33 25.64 -8.50 18.22
C HIS A 33 24.17 -8.18 17.91
N HIS A 34 23.40 -8.00 18.97
CA HIS A 34 22.06 -7.43 18.91
C HIS A 34 22.20 -5.99 18.43
N GLN A 35 22.23 -5.81 17.11
CA GLN A 35 22.27 -4.51 16.49
C GLN A 35 20.89 -3.87 16.74
N PRO A 36 20.78 -2.77 17.49
CA PRO A 36 19.50 -2.10 17.63
C PRO A 36 19.02 -1.73 16.22
N SER A 37 17.82 -2.20 15.88
CA SER A 37 17.19 -1.93 14.59
C SER A 37 17.30 -0.44 14.29
N GLN A 38 18.05 -0.09 13.25
CA GLN A 38 18.15 1.29 12.78
C GLN A 38 16.72 1.83 12.62
N PRO A 39 16.39 3.03 13.10
CA PRO A 39 15.09 3.60 12.83
C PRO A 39 14.93 3.68 11.32
N MET A 40 13.89 3.04 10.78
CA MET A 40 13.65 3.00 9.34
C MET A 40 13.22 4.41 8.89
N TYR A 41 14.20 5.30 8.66
CA TYR A 41 13.95 6.72 8.40
C TYR A 41 13.26 6.99 7.06
N ASN A 42 12.98 5.97 6.23
CA ASN A 42 12.25 6.08 4.97
C ASN A 42 11.48 4.78 4.62
N ALA A 43 10.67 4.28 5.55
CA ALA A 43 9.82 3.12 5.25
C ALA A 43 8.61 3.51 4.38
N PHE A 44 8.23 2.61 3.46
CA PHE A 44 6.99 2.71 2.70
C PHE A 44 6.04 1.57 3.09
N SER A 45 4.74 1.87 3.14
CA SER A 45 3.69 0.89 3.32
C SER A 45 2.60 1.10 2.28
N CYS A 46 1.80 0.07 2.02
CA CYS A 46 0.72 0.11 1.06
C CYS A 46 -0.58 -0.41 1.69
N ILE A 47 -1.67 0.32 1.48
CA ILE A 47 -3.04 -0.20 1.63
C ILE A 47 -3.60 -0.47 0.24
N HIS A 48 -3.99 -1.71 0.00
CA HIS A 48 -4.70 -2.13 -1.20
C HIS A 48 -6.16 -2.47 -0.85
N LEU A 49 -7.10 -1.91 -1.62
CA LEU A 49 -8.51 -2.22 -1.48
C LEU A 49 -8.80 -3.53 -2.23
N ALA A 50 -8.87 -4.63 -1.52
CA ALA A 50 -8.95 -5.96 -2.11
C ALA A 50 -10.40 -6.38 -2.40
N ARG A 51 -10.66 -6.84 -3.62
CA ARG A 51 -11.97 -7.40 -4.05
C ARG A 51 -13.12 -6.41 -3.76
N THR A 52 -14.21 -6.87 -3.15
CA THR A 52 -15.37 -6.03 -2.80
C THR A 52 -15.36 -5.58 -1.33
N ASP A 53 -14.58 -6.24 -0.48
CA ASP A 53 -14.72 -6.17 0.97
C ASP A 53 -13.40 -6.30 1.78
N GLY A 54 -12.24 -6.33 1.13
CA GLY A 54 -10.96 -6.53 1.80
C GLY A 54 -10.14 -5.25 1.93
N ILE A 55 -9.44 -5.08 3.04
CA ILE A 55 -8.35 -4.09 3.19
C ILE A 55 -7.07 -4.88 3.41
N ARG A 56 -6.15 -4.78 2.47
CA ARG A 56 -4.85 -5.44 2.56
C ARG A 56 -3.76 -4.42 2.86
N LEU A 57 -3.06 -4.63 3.97
CA LEU A 57 -1.92 -3.84 4.39
C LEU A 57 -0.63 -4.61 4.10
N ILE A 58 0.34 -3.93 3.48
CA ILE A 58 1.64 -4.49 3.10
C ILE A 58 2.75 -3.63 3.69
N ASN A 59 3.76 -4.28 4.26
CA ASN A 59 5.00 -3.66 4.74
C ASN A 59 4.79 -2.60 5.86
N MET A 60 3.91 -2.91 6.82
CA MET A 60 3.73 -2.11 8.04
C MET A 60 4.08 -2.97 9.28
N PRO A 61 5.36 -2.98 9.71
CA PRO A 61 5.84 -3.96 10.68
C PRO A 61 5.44 -3.66 12.13
N ALA A 62 5.15 -2.42 12.48
CA ALA A 62 4.80 -2.04 13.85
C ALA A 62 3.35 -2.46 14.18
N ALA A 63 3.18 -3.36 15.15
CA ALA A 63 1.86 -3.84 15.57
C ALA A 63 0.94 -2.72 16.08
N SER A 64 1.51 -1.66 16.66
CA SER A 64 0.79 -0.45 17.05
C SER A 64 0.14 0.26 15.87
N ASP A 65 0.84 0.34 14.74
CA ASP A 65 0.37 1.03 13.54
C ASP A 65 -0.76 0.21 12.88
N VAL A 66 -0.60 -1.12 12.84
CA VAL A 66 -1.66 -2.05 12.40
C VAL A 66 -2.91 -1.92 13.28
N ARG A 67 -2.74 -1.79 14.61
CA ARG A 67 -3.86 -1.64 15.54
C ARG A 67 -4.56 -0.28 15.42
N ALA A 68 -3.83 0.78 15.03
CA ALA A 68 -4.43 2.08 14.75
C ALA A 68 -5.42 2.01 13.58
N ILE A 69 -5.06 1.30 12.50
CA ILE A 69 -5.95 1.05 11.36
C ILE A 69 -7.16 0.23 11.80
N GLU A 70 -6.93 -0.88 12.52
CA GLU A 70 -8.01 -1.75 12.97
C GLU A 70 -9.04 -1.02 13.86
N THR A 71 -8.55 -0.18 14.77
CA THR A 71 -9.40 0.68 15.61
C THR A 71 -10.22 1.67 14.78
N ALA A 72 -9.62 2.24 13.72
CA ALA A 72 -10.35 3.12 12.80
C ALA A 72 -11.45 2.37 12.03
N ILE A 73 -11.17 1.14 11.59
CA ILE A 73 -12.16 0.28 10.92
C ILE A 73 -13.32 -0.04 11.86
N GLU A 74 -13.04 -0.55 13.06
CA GLU A 74 -14.06 -0.93 14.06
C GLU A 74 -14.95 0.26 14.46
N ARG A 75 -14.39 1.48 14.52
CA ARG A 75 -15.12 2.69 14.89
C ARG A 75 -16.10 3.16 13.83
N VAL A 76 -15.75 3.03 12.55
CA VAL A 76 -16.45 3.72 11.44
C VAL A 76 -17.29 2.75 10.61
N TRP A 77 -16.79 1.53 10.40
CA TRP A 77 -17.49 0.54 9.62
C TRP A 77 -18.49 -0.23 10.49
N VAL A 78 -19.71 0.30 10.60
CA VAL A 78 -20.78 -0.26 11.44
C VAL A 78 -21.01 -1.77 11.25
N PRO A 79 -20.99 -2.34 10.02
CA PRO A 79 -21.10 -3.78 9.85
C PRO A 79 -19.96 -4.57 10.52
N GLY A 80 -18.79 -3.97 10.68
CA GLY A 80 -17.65 -4.54 11.37
C GLY A 80 -16.76 -5.45 10.51
N ILE A 81 -15.74 -6.00 11.17
CA ILE A 81 -14.76 -6.91 10.57
C ILE A 81 -15.33 -8.34 10.58
N GLN A 82 -15.31 -9.00 9.43
CA GLN A 82 -15.67 -10.41 9.28
C GLN A 82 -14.50 -11.34 9.62
N GLY A 83 -13.28 -10.96 9.28
CA GLY A 83 -12.10 -11.76 9.56
C GLY A 83 -10.79 -10.99 9.38
N LYS A 84 -9.72 -11.54 9.95
CA LYS A 84 -8.35 -11.02 9.86
C LYS A 84 -7.42 -12.16 9.53
N SER A 85 -6.51 -11.95 8.58
CA SER A 85 -5.51 -12.93 8.18
C SER A 85 -4.17 -12.27 7.87
N SER A 86 -3.09 -13.05 7.91
CA SER A 86 -1.79 -12.62 7.39
C SER A 86 -1.77 -12.78 5.87
N VAL A 87 -1.08 -11.87 5.18
CA VAL A 87 -0.92 -11.94 3.72
C VAL A 87 0.17 -12.95 3.39
N ALA A 88 -0.18 -14.01 2.66
CA ALA A 88 0.77 -15.06 2.29
C ALA A 88 2.00 -14.50 1.57
N GLY A 89 3.19 -14.91 1.99
CA GLY A 89 4.46 -14.53 1.35
C GLY A 89 4.93 -13.10 1.61
N THR A 90 4.25 -12.32 2.45
CA THR A 90 4.66 -10.93 2.77
C THR A 90 4.40 -10.59 4.25
N VAL A 91 5.10 -9.59 4.78
CA VAL A 91 4.74 -8.98 6.07
C VAL A 91 3.52 -8.09 5.83
N GLY A 92 2.33 -8.66 5.99
CA GLY A 92 1.08 -7.97 5.72
C GLY A 92 -0.10 -8.52 6.49
N THR A 93 -1.10 -7.68 6.71
CA THR A 93 -2.37 -8.02 7.37
C THR A 93 -3.51 -7.73 6.41
N GLU A 94 -4.49 -8.62 6.32
CA GLU A 94 -5.71 -8.42 5.56
C GLU A 94 -6.91 -8.48 6.49
N TRP A 95 -7.78 -7.48 6.39
CA TRP A 95 -9.09 -7.48 7.03
C TRP A 95 -10.15 -7.73 5.96
N LYS A 96 -11.02 -8.72 6.20
CA LYS A 96 -12.27 -8.90 5.46
C LYS A 96 -13.37 -8.19 6.23
N LEU A 97 -14.07 -7.27 5.59
CA LEU A 97 -15.16 -6.50 6.16
C LEU A 97 -16.50 -7.18 5.89
N ARG A 98 -17.50 -6.96 6.75
CA ARG A 98 -18.89 -7.34 6.43
C ARG A 98 -19.48 -6.32 5.47
N GLY A 99 -20.24 -6.76 4.47
CA GLY A 99 -20.76 -5.89 3.40
C GLY A 99 -19.82 -5.76 2.21
N ASN A 100 -20.01 -4.77 1.34
CA ASN A 100 -19.22 -4.57 0.12
C ASN A 100 -18.80 -3.10 -0.05
N PRO A 101 -17.94 -2.57 0.84
CA PRO A 101 -17.52 -1.16 0.82
C PRO A 101 -16.93 -0.71 -0.53
N TRP A 102 -16.30 -1.61 -1.28
CA TRP A 102 -15.65 -1.28 -2.56
C TRP A 102 -16.55 -1.48 -3.78
N SER A 103 -17.82 -1.84 -3.58
CA SER A 103 -18.81 -1.89 -4.66
C SER A 103 -19.17 -0.49 -5.18
N GLY A 104 -19.02 0.55 -4.34
CA GLY A 104 -19.34 1.93 -4.70
C GLY A 104 -20.84 2.21 -4.86
N ILE A 105 -21.71 1.29 -4.42
CA ILE A 105 -23.15 1.34 -4.65
C ILE A 105 -23.88 1.72 -3.35
N MET A 106 -24.97 2.49 -3.49
CA MET A 106 -25.93 2.83 -2.42
C MET A 106 -25.28 3.51 -1.17
N THR A 107 -25.83 3.23 0.01
CA THR A 107 -25.49 3.85 1.30
C THR A 107 -24.07 3.49 1.75
N GLU A 108 -23.56 2.32 1.35
CA GLU A 108 -22.20 1.90 1.65
C GLU A 108 -21.15 2.79 0.98
N ALA A 109 -21.47 3.44 -0.14
CA ALA A 109 -20.53 4.29 -0.86
C ALA A 109 -20.06 5.51 -0.05
N ILE A 110 -20.92 6.12 0.77
CA ILE A 110 -20.53 7.22 1.66
C ILE A 110 -19.71 6.67 2.83
N GLN A 111 -20.17 5.58 3.43
CA GLN A 111 -19.48 4.97 4.57
C GLN A 111 -18.09 4.44 4.21
N ALA A 112 -17.90 3.94 2.99
CA ALA A 112 -16.60 3.49 2.50
C ALA A 112 -15.60 4.67 2.34
N ARG A 113 -16.08 5.83 1.89
CA ARG A 113 -15.25 7.05 1.83
C ARG A 113 -14.89 7.56 3.23
N ARG A 114 -15.84 7.52 4.16
CA ARG A 114 -15.59 7.83 5.58
C ARG A 114 -14.57 6.88 6.20
N LEU A 115 -14.68 5.59 5.89
CA LEU A 115 -13.73 4.58 6.34
C LEU A 115 -12.30 4.94 5.90
N LEU A 116 -12.09 5.30 4.63
CA LEU A 116 -10.77 5.73 4.15
C LEU A 116 -10.29 7.03 4.81
N ILE A 117 -11.16 8.04 4.94
CA ILE A 117 -10.84 9.30 5.66
C ILE A 117 -10.28 8.98 7.05
N HIS A 118 -10.95 8.12 7.81
CA HIS A 118 -10.57 7.78 9.17
C HIS A 118 -9.32 6.89 9.25
N ILE A 119 -9.12 5.97 8.30
CA ILE A 119 -7.88 5.21 8.20
C ILE A 119 -6.69 6.14 7.92
N PHE A 120 -6.84 7.09 6.98
CA PHE A 120 -5.77 8.04 6.65
C PHE A 120 -5.46 8.97 7.81
N HIS A 121 -6.49 9.43 8.52
CA HIS A 121 -6.34 10.20 9.74
C HIS A 121 -5.56 9.42 10.81
N ALA A 122 -5.97 8.19 11.11
CA ALA A 122 -5.29 7.33 12.09
C ALA A 122 -3.82 7.08 11.71
N LEU A 123 -3.54 6.83 10.43
CA LEU A 123 -2.19 6.67 9.91
C LEU A 123 -1.34 7.93 10.09
N SER A 124 -1.88 9.11 9.77
CA SER A 124 -1.16 10.38 9.93
C SER A 124 -0.76 10.64 11.38
N ALA A 125 -1.65 10.32 12.33
CA ALA A 125 -1.41 10.47 13.77
C ALA A 125 -0.26 9.57 14.27
N VAL A 126 -0.03 8.41 13.64
CA VAL A 126 1.10 7.51 13.94
C VAL A 126 2.28 7.69 12.98
N GLY A 127 2.32 8.79 12.23
CA GLY A 127 3.45 9.18 11.40
C GLY A 127 3.55 8.45 10.06
N TRP A 128 2.44 7.97 9.52
CA TRP A 128 2.34 7.51 8.13
C TRP A 128 1.64 8.55 7.28
N ASP A 129 2.40 9.18 6.39
CA ASP A 129 1.88 10.19 5.48
C ASP A 129 1.46 9.56 4.15
N LEU A 130 0.27 9.91 3.68
CA LEU A 130 -0.20 9.60 2.33
C LEU A 130 0.80 10.15 1.31
N HIS A 131 1.37 9.26 0.49
CA HIS A 131 2.35 9.62 -0.54
C HIS A 131 1.71 9.70 -1.91
N MET A 132 0.99 8.65 -2.32
CA MET A 132 0.31 8.60 -3.62
C MET A 132 -0.78 7.53 -3.63
N SER A 133 -1.69 7.63 -4.59
CA SER A 133 -2.65 6.58 -4.96
C SER A 133 -2.33 6.09 -6.37
N VAL A 134 -2.44 4.79 -6.59
CA VAL A 134 -2.11 4.11 -7.84
C VAL A 134 -3.18 3.08 -8.20
N ASP A 135 -3.57 3.06 -9.47
CA ASP A 135 -4.35 1.98 -10.06
C ASP A 135 -3.38 1.03 -10.78
N LEU A 136 -3.23 -0.19 -10.25
CA LEU A 136 -2.18 -1.11 -10.67
C LEU A 136 -2.66 -2.14 -11.69
N THR A 137 -3.96 -2.31 -11.90
CA THR A 137 -4.43 -3.29 -12.87
C THR A 137 -5.81 -2.97 -13.44
N LYS A 138 -6.01 -3.38 -14.69
CA LYS A 138 -7.29 -3.24 -15.39
C LYS A 138 -8.22 -4.42 -15.16
N LYS A 139 -7.88 -5.35 -14.25
CA LYS A 139 -8.74 -6.50 -13.96
C LYS A 139 -10.05 -6.00 -13.38
N GLN A 140 -11.14 -6.62 -13.83
CA GLN A 140 -12.45 -6.40 -13.24
C GLN A 140 -12.35 -6.65 -11.73
N TYR A 141 -12.86 -5.69 -10.95
CA TYR A 141 -12.85 -5.68 -9.49
C TYR A 141 -11.55 -5.29 -8.79
N ASP A 142 -10.43 -5.04 -9.48
CA ASP A 142 -9.31 -4.40 -8.80
C ASP A 142 -9.66 -2.95 -8.44
N LYS A 143 -8.97 -2.44 -7.44
CA LYS A 143 -9.21 -1.13 -6.86
C LYS A 143 -7.87 -0.49 -6.55
N ASP A 144 -7.95 0.79 -6.20
CA ASP A 144 -6.78 1.59 -5.91
C ASP A 144 -5.93 1.00 -4.78
N SER A 145 -4.62 1.15 -4.97
CA SER A 145 -3.64 0.98 -3.91
C SER A 145 -3.13 2.35 -3.49
N VAL A 146 -2.88 2.51 -2.19
CA VAL A 146 -2.50 3.76 -1.59
C VAL A 146 -1.19 3.56 -0.86
N ILE A 147 -0.18 4.32 -1.26
CA ILE A 147 1.19 4.22 -0.75
C ILE A 147 1.39 5.30 0.31
N PHE A 148 1.98 4.92 1.43
CA PHE A 148 2.31 5.76 2.56
C PHE A 148 3.80 5.77 2.81
N ARG A 149 4.32 6.90 3.28
CA ARG A 149 5.71 7.06 3.71
C ARG A 149 5.75 7.31 5.22
N LYS A 150 6.66 6.65 5.93
CA LYS A 150 6.88 6.94 7.35
C LYS A 150 7.56 8.30 7.48
N THR A 151 6.97 9.17 8.29
CA THR A 151 7.46 10.52 8.60
C THR A 151 7.64 10.66 10.11
N THR A 152 8.79 11.20 10.52
CA THR A 152 9.09 11.55 11.90
C THR A 152 9.48 13.03 11.95
N PRO A 153 8.88 13.86 12.83
CA PRO A 153 7.83 13.51 13.79
C PRO A 153 6.47 13.23 13.11
N PRO A 154 5.57 12.45 13.75
CA PRO A 154 4.19 12.29 13.31
C PRO A 154 3.48 13.64 13.14
N ARG A 155 2.59 13.71 12.15
CA ARG A 155 1.78 14.90 11.86
C ARG A 155 0.35 14.47 11.64
N GLU A 156 -0.49 14.73 12.64
CA GLU A 156 -1.92 14.51 12.52
C GLU A 156 -2.49 15.41 11.41
N LYS A 157 -3.21 14.80 10.48
CA LYS A 157 -3.83 15.48 9.34
C LYS A 157 -5.34 15.24 9.37
N TYR A 158 -6.07 16.26 8.94
CA TYR A 158 -7.50 16.16 8.66
C TYR A 158 -7.70 15.80 7.20
N PHE A 159 -8.52 14.78 6.97
CA PHE A 159 -8.91 14.34 5.64
C PHE A 159 -10.40 14.58 5.46
N PHE A 160 -10.78 14.94 4.24
CA PHE A 160 -12.16 15.02 3.79
C PHE A 160 -12.21 14.44 2.37
N CYS A 161 -13.40 14.14 1.86
CA CYS A 161 -13.54 13.55 0.53
C CYS A 161 -14.39 14.43 -0.38
N VAL A 162 -13.92 14.59 -1.62
CA VAL A 162 -14.73 15.05 -2.74
C VAL A 162 -14.97 13.85 -3.66
N SER A 163 -16.20 13.64 -4.08
CA SER A 163 -16.55 12.49 -4.93
C SER A 163 -17.59 12.83 -5.97
N PHE A 164 -17.49 12.21 -7.14
CA PHE A 164 -18.58 12.21 -8.12
C PHE A 164 -19.66 11.20 -7.72
N ASN A 165 -20.89 11.49 -8.12
CA ASN A 165 -22.04 10.65 -7.86
C ASN A 165 -23.05 10.72 -9.01
N GLU A 166 -23.75 9.60 -9.22
CA GLU A 166 -24.71 9.49 -10.32
C GLU A 166 -24.04 9.91 -11.65
N GLY A 167 -24.69 10.72 -12.48
CA GLY A 167 -24.12 11.21 -13.74
C GLY A 167 -23.64 12.66 -13.72
N ASP A 168 -24.14 13.46 -12.78
CA ASP A 168 -24.08 14.92 -12.83
C ASP A 168 -23.85 15.57 -11.45
N LYS A 169 -23.63 14.78 -10.40
CA LYS A 169 -23.47 15.28 -9.03
C LYS A 169 -22.03 15.16 -8.57
N VAL A 170 -21.61 16.16 -7.81
CA VAL A 170 -20.38 16.14 -7.02
C VAL A 170 -20.74 16.35 -5.55
N ARG A 171 -20.08 15.64 -4.66
CA ARG A 171 -20.29 15.68 -3.20
C ARG A 171 -19.00 16.06 -2.50
N ILE A 172 -19.15 16.80 -1.41
CA ILE A 172 -18.15 16.92 -0.36
C ILE A 172 -18.63 16.13 0.87
N ILE A 173 -17.73 15.36 1.49
CA ILE A 173 -17.99 14.50 2.63
C ILE A 173 -17.04 14.90 3.75
N ASP A 174 -17.63 15.19 4.91
CA ASP A 174 -16.96 15.58 6.15
C ASP A 174 -15.93 16.73 5.97
N PRO A 175 -16.34 17.88 5.39
CA PRO A 175 -15.46 19.03 5.30
C PRO A 175 -15.04 19.49 6.71
N PRO A 176 -13.80 19.96 6.89
CA PRO A 176 -13.27 20.33 8.21
C PRO A 176 -13.97 21.55 8.82
N ASN A 177 -14.53 22.43 8.01
CA ASN A 177 -15.28 23.61 8.44
C ASN A 177 -16.20 24.12 7.31
N ASN A 178 -17.01 25.13 7.63
CA ASN A 178 -17.90 25.76 6.65
C ASN A 178 -17.14 26.48 5.53
N ASP A 179 -15.97 27.04 5.80
CA ASP A 179 -15.18 27.74 4.79
C ASP A 179 -14.77 26.81 3.64
N VAL A 180 -14.31 25.59 3.95
CA VAL A 180 -13.98 24.57 2.93
C VAL A 180 -15.23 24.10 2.17
N ARG A 181 -16.35 23.94 2.88
CA ARG A 181 -17.63 23.59 2.25
C ARG A 181 -18.07 24.67 1.27
N ASP A 182 -18.03 25.92 1.68
CA ASP A 182 -18.52 27.06 0.91
C ASP A 182 -17.59 27.34 -0.28
N ALA A 183 -16.26 27.21 -0.10
CA ALA A 183 -15.29 27.25 -1.19
C ALA A 183 -15.54 26.15 -2.24
N PHE A 184 -15.84 24.93 -1.81
CA PHE A 184 -16.23 23.84 -2.70
C PHE A 184 -17.51 24.16 -3.49
N ILE A 185 -18.56 24.65 -2.81
CA ILE A 185 -19.82 25.05 -3.46
C ILE A 185 -19.57 26.16 -4.48
N GLN A 186 -18.75 27.15 -4.15
CA GLN A 186 -18.42 28.25 -5.05
C GLN A 186 -17.67 27.74 -6.29
N ALA A 187 -16.67 26.87 -6.13
CA ALA A 187 -15.91 26.31 -7.25
C ALA A 187 -16.82 25.53 -8.22
N VAL A 188 -17.77 24.76 -7.70
CA VAL A 188 -18.73 24.00 -8.53
C VAL A 188 -19.70 24.93 -9.27
N ARG A 189 -20.12 26.04 -8.64
CA ARG A 189 -21.05 27.01 -9.25
C ARG A 189 -20.40 27.89 -10.33
N VAL A 190 -19.13 28.24 -10.16
CA VAL A 190 -18.39 29.13 -11.09
C VAL A 190 -17.97 28.37 -12.37
N GLY A 191 -18.06 27.04 -12.38
CA GLY A 191 -17.69 26.19 -13.51
C GLY A 191 -18.65 26.22 -14.72
N ARG A 192 -18.74 27.38 -15.40
CA ARG A 192 -18.78 27.54 -16.88
C ARG A 192 -19.00 29.02 -17.25
N PRO A 193 -18.03 29.71 -17.90
CA PRO A 193 -18.39 30.52 -19.05
C PRO A 193 -18.95 29.56 -20.11
N ARG A 194 -20.09 29.90 -20.73
CA ARG A 194 -20.49 29.22 -21.96
C ARG A 194 -19.36 29.50 -22.96
N CYS A 195 -18.68 28.46 -23.44
CA CYS A 195 -18.04 28.57 -24.73
C CYS A 195 -19.20 28.66 -25.71
N ASP A 196 -19.54 29.87 -26.13
CA ASP A 196 -20.38 30.06 -27.30
C ASP A 196 -19.64 29.39 -28.46
N VAL A 197 -20.26 28.34 -28.99
CA VAL A 197 -19.77 27.66 -30.18
C VAL A 197 -20.38 28.45 -31.33
N ASP A 198 -19.55 29.24 -32.00
CA ASP A 198 -19.86 29.87 -33.30
C ASP A 198 -20.15 28.80 -34.38
#